data_AF-A0A9R0TC48-F1
#
_entry.id   AF-A0A9R0TC48-F1
#
_cell.length_a   1.000
_cell.length_b   1.000
_cell.length_c   1.000
_cell.angle_alpha   90.00
_cell.angle_beta   90.00
_cell.angle_gamma   90.00
#
_symmetry.space_group_name_H-M   'P 1'
#
loop_
_entity.id
_entity.type
_entity.pdbx_description
1 polymer ?
#
loop_
_entity_poly.entity_id
_entity_poly.type
_entity_poly.pdbx_seq_one_letter_code
_entity_poly.pdbx_strand_id
1 'polypeptide(L)'
;MGFLEDFQASVETLPAMLHKNYSLMRELDKSLQGVQLENEQRCQQEIEDIKHGLESGSITTYEPAAADTAVAATSAAPAGAGSLRSAAADPAPKTGRAGERSRGGRKKAKVPTEMPTEMPMEQPAIDLELPVDPNEPTYCFCNQVSYGEMVACDNPDCKIEWFHFGCVGLKEQPRGKWYCLSCSAFQKKRKGR
;
A
#
# COMPACT_ATOMS: atom_id res chain seq x y z
N MET A 1 -33.14 7.56 40.56
CA MET A 1 -31.93 7.49 41.40
C MET A 1 -30.93 6.65 40.61
N GLY A 2 -30.06 7.23 39.80
CA GLY A 2 -29.17 6.43 38.94
C GLY A 2 -28.16 7.26 38.17
N PHE A 3 -28.58 8.37 37.55
CA PHE A 3 -27.68 9.22 36.78
C PHE A 3 -26.56 9.87 37.62
N LEU A 4 -26.86 10.32 38.85
CA LEU A 4 -25.83 10.91 39.72
C LEU A 4 -24.85 9.86 40.25
N GLU A 5 -25.30 8.63 40.50
CA GLU A 5 -24.44 7.53 40.98
C GLU A 5 -23.53 7.05 39.85
N ASP A 6 -24.05 6.96 38.61
CA ASP A 6 -23.28 6.64 37.41
C ASP A 6 -22.25 7.74 37.07
N PHE A 7 -22.64 9.02 37.22
CA PHE A 7 -21.74 10.15 37.02
C PHE A 7 -20.63 10.18 38.08
N GLN A 8 -20.97 9.96 39.34
CA GLN A 8 -20.03 9.88 40.45
C GLN A 8 -19.03 8.72 40.24
N ALA A 9 -19.50 7.54 39.84
CA ALA A 9 -18.64 6.40 39.51
C ALA A 9 -17.70 6.68 38.33
N SER A 10 -18.16 7.44 37.33
CA SER A 10 -17.33 7.86 36.20
C SER A 10 -16.23 8.83 36.62
N VAL A 11 -16.53 9.77 37.52
CA VAL A 11 -15.54 10.71 38.07
C VAL A 11 -14.52 9.99 38.96
N GLU A 12 -14.95 9.01 39.75
CA GLU A 12 -14.07 8.23 40.63
C GLU A 12 -13.10 7.33 39.87
N THR A 13 -13.50 6.81 38.71
CA THR A 13 -12.64 5.97 37.87
C THR A 13 -11.72 6.76 36.94
N LEU A 14 -11.98 8.05 36.75
CA LEU A 14 -11.26 8.93 35.83
C LEU A 14 -9.74 9.00 36.12
N PRO A 15 -9.27 9.16 37.38
CA PRO A 15 -7.82 9.20 37.66
C PRO A 15 -7.11 7.91 37.26
N ALA A 16 -7.72 6.75 37.50
CA ALA A 16 -7.17 5.46 37.12
C ALA A 16 -7.15 5.27 35.60
N MET A 17 -8.20 5.72 34.90
CA MET A 17 -8.29 5.65 33.44
C MET A 17 -7.25 6.57 32.77
N LEU A 18 -7.12 7.81 33.24
CA LEU A 18 -6.10 8.73 32.77
C LEU A 18 -4.69 8.17 33.02
N HIS A 19 -4.42 7.65 34.23
CA HIS A 19 -3.12 7.04 34.53
C HIS A 19 -2.77 5.89 33.58
N LYS A 20 -3.74 5.04 33.23
CA LYS A 20 -3.56 3.98 32.24
C LYS A 20 -3.27 4.55 30.86
N ASN A 21 -4.04 5.54 30.40
CA ASN A 21 -3.85 6.16 29.09
C ASN A 21 -2.48 6.85 28.97
N TYR A 22 -2.07 7.63 29.97
CA TYR A 22 -0.77 8.30 29.96
C TYR A 22 0.39 7.30 30.06
N SER A 23 0.22 6.21 30.80
CA SER A 23 1.23 5.14 30.86
C SER A 23 1.35 4.42 29.51
N LEU A 24 0.22 4.11 28.87
CA LEU A 24 0.20 3.52 27.53
C LEU A 24 0.87 4.44 26.50
N MET A 25 0.58 5.75 26.51
CA MET A 25 1.24 6.71 25.63
C MET A 25 2.77 6.67 25.79
N ARG A 26 3.26 6.66 27.04
CA ARG A 26 4.71 6.55 27.31
C ARG A 26 5.32 5.24 26.85
N GLU A 27 4.60 4.13 27.01
CA GLU A 27 5.05 2.82 26.53
C GLU A 27 5.12 2.76 25.01
N LEU A 28 4.13 3.33 24.33
CA LEU A 28 4.11 3.45 22.87
C LEU A 28 5.24 4.34 22.38
N ASP A 29 5.48 5.50 23.00
CA ASP A 29 6.60 6.38 22.65
C ASP A 29 7.94 5.66 22.81
N LYS A 30 8.12 4.92 23.91
CA LYS A 30 9.32 4.11 24.15
C LYS A 30 9.47 2.98 23.14
N SER A 31 8.37 2.30 22.79
CA SER A 31 8.36 1.24 21.78
C SER A 31 8.72 1.79 20.40
N LEU A 32 8.17 2.95 20.03
CA LEU A 32 8.47 3.63 18.78
C LEU A 32 9.95 3.99 18.69
N GLN A 33 10.50 4.59 19.73
CA GLN A 33 11.94 4.90 19.81
C GLN A 33 12.80 3.63 19.72
N GLY A 34 12.37 2.54 20.37
CA GLY A 34 13.06 1.24 20.29
C GLY A 34 13.10 0.69 18.86
N VAL A 35 11.97 0.69 18.15
CA VAL A 35 11.88 0.22 16.75
C VAL A 35 12.69 1.13 15.83
N GLN A 36 12.66 2.44 16.04
CA GLN A 36 13.48 3.39 15.26
C GLN A 36 14.97 3.10 15.42
N LEU A 37 15.43 2.88 16.66
CA LEU A 37 16.82 2.53 16.94
C LEU A 37 17.19 1.18 16.31
N GLU A 38 16.32 0.17 16.41
CA GLU A 38 16.56 -1.15 15.79
C GLU A 38 16.70 -1.05 14.27
N ASN A 39 15.85 -0.24 13.62
CA ASN A 39 15.94 0.00 12.17
C ASN A 39 17.23 0.72 11.80
N GLU A 40 17.64 1.72 12.57
CA GLU A 40 18.92 2.41 12.35
C GLU A 40 20.11 1.45 12.50
N GLN A 41 20.11 0.62 13.54
CA GLN A 41 21.15 -0.40 13.76
C GLN A 41 21.18 -1.43 12.63
N ARG A 42 20.02 -1.89 12.16
CA ARG A 42 19.92 -2.84 11.03
C ARG A 42 20.53 -2.24 9.77
N CYS A 43 20.17 -0.99 9.46
CA CYS A 43 20.73 -0.27 8.31
C CYS A 43 22.25 -0.10 8.43
N GLN A 44 22.74 0.29 9.61
CA GLN A 44 24.17 0.41 9.88
C GLN A 44 24.90 -0.93 9.69
N GLN A 45 24.32 -2.04 10.18
CA GLN A 45 24.89 -3.36 10.03
C GLN A 45 24.94 -3.78 8.56
N GLU A 46 23.88 -3.58 7.79
CA GLU A 46 23.86 -3.89 6.36
C GLU A 46 24.92 -3.09 5.60
N ILE A 47 25.12 -1.82 5.94
CA ILE A 47 26.18 -0.98 5.36
C ILE A 47 27.56 -1.53 5.71
N GLU A 48 27.77 -1.93 6.96
CA GLU A 48 29.05 -2.51 7.40
C GLU A 48 29.33 -3.85 6.71
N ASP A 49 28.31 -4.70 6.58
CA ASP A 49 28.39 -5.98 5.89
C ASP A 49 28.71 -5.79 4.39
N ILE A 50 28.07 -4.80 3.74
CA ILE A 50 28.38 -4.42 2.35
C ILE A 50 29.81 -3.91 2.24
N LYS A 51 30.24 -3.04 3.15
CA LYS A 51 31.60 -2.49 3.17
C LYS A 51 32.63 -3.61 3.31
N HIS A 52 32.43 -4.55 4.24
CA HIS A 52 33.30 -5.69 4.42
C HIS A 52 33.28 -6.64 3.20
N GLY A 53 32.12 -6.82 2.56
CA GLY A 53 32.00 -7.59 1.33
C GLY A 53 32.73 -6.95 0.14
N LEU A 54 32.81 -5.63 0.07
CA LEU A 54 33.62 -4.88 -0.89
C LEU A 54 35.12 -5.03 -0.58
N GLU A 55 35.52 -4.92 0.69
CA GLU A 55 36.92 -5.08 1.12
C GLU A 55 37.44 -6.52 0.90
N SER A 56 36.56 -7.52 1.03
CA SER A 56 36.88 -8.94 0.80
C SER A 56 36.74 -9.40 -0.65
N GLY A 57 36.29 -8.53 -1.56
CA GLY A 57 36.11 -8.84 -2.98
C GLY A 57 35.02 -9.89 -3.26
N SER A 58 34.08 -10.09 -2.32
CA SER A 58 33.06 -11.13 -2.36
C SER A 58 31.72 -10.66 -2.98
N ILE A 59 31.52 -9.34 -3.15
CA ILE A 59 30.28 -8.77 -3.67
C ILE A 59 30.31 -8.67 -5.21
N THR A 60 29.44 -9.42 -5.87
CA THR A 60 29.16 -9.31 -7.31
C THR A 60 28.31 -8.06 -7.55
N THR A 61 28.93 -6.96 -7.96
CA THR A 61 28.19 -5.80 -8.48
C THR A 61 27.47 -6.22 -9.76
N TYR A 62 26.15 -6.00 -9.82
CA TYR A 62 25.40 -6.08 -11.07
C TYR A 62 25.93 -4.99 -12.02
N GLU A 63 26.66 -5.44 -13.05
CA GLU A 63 27.08 -4.61 -14.19
C GLU A 63 25.86 -4.45 -15.12
N PRO A 64 25.40 -3.22 -15.43
CA PRO A 64 24.33 -3.04 -16.40
C PRO A 64 24.91 -3.27 -17.79
N ALA A 65 24.56 -4.40 -18.41
CA ALA A 65 24.90 -4.71 -19.78
C ALA A 65 24.17 -3.75 -20.75
N ALA A 66 24.91 -2.84 -21.40
CA ALA A 66 24.61 -2.35 -22.75
C ALA A 66 25.76 -1.49 -23.31
N ALA A 67 26.53 -2.04 -24.25
CA ALA A 67 26.84 -1.40 -25.55
C ALA A 67 27.74 -2.32 -26.38
N ASP A 68 27.16 -2.87 -27.44
CA ASP A 68 27.85 -3.55 -28.53
C ASP A 68 28.98 -2.72 -29.13
N THR A 69 30.20 -3.25 -29.20
CA THR A 69 31.07 -3.07 -30.37
C THR A 69 32.00 -4.28 -30.49
N ALA A 70 31.86 -4.98 -31.60
CA ALA A 70 32.62 -6.17 -31.95
C ALA A 70 34.08 -5.85 -32.34
N VAL A 71 35.03 -6.65 -31.86
CA VAL A 71 36.22 -7.09 -32.62
C VAL A 71 36.66 -8.48 -32.14
N ALA A 72 36.91 -9.36 -33.11
CA ALA A 72 37.22 -10.78 -32.91
C ALA A 72 38.72 -11.05 -32.75
N ALA A 73 39.11 -12.08 -31.97
CA ALA A 73 40.27 -12.96 -32.25
C ALA A 73 40.32 -14.21 -31.34
N THR A 74 40.04 -15.35 -31.96
CA THR A 74 40.65 -16.71 -31.84
C THR A 74 41.38 -17.22 -30.58
N SER A 75 40.87 -18.39 -30.12
CA SER A 75 41.52 -19.64 -29.66
C SER A 75 42.40 -19.68 -28.40
N ALA A 76 41.95 -20.43 -27.37
CA ALA A 76 42.49 -21.75 -26.95
C ALA A 76 41.90 -22.19 -25.59
N ALA A 77 41.48 -23.46 -25.47
CA ALA A 77 41.20 -24.17 -24.21
C ALA A 77 42.49 -24.92 -23.75
N PRO A 78 42.64 -25.40 -22.49
CA PRO A 78 41.83 -26.54 -22.01
C PRO A 78 41.48 -26.60 -20.50
N ALA A 79 40.42 -27.37 -20.25
CA ALA A 79 40.13 -28.34 -19.17
C ALA A 79 40.65 -28.16 -17.72
N GLY A 80 39.71 -28.26 -16.76
CA GLY A 80 40.03 -28.57 -15.37
C GLY A 80 38.82 -28.63 -14.43
N ALA A 81 38.31 -29.86 -14.23
CA ALA A 81 37.48 -30.42 -13.14
C ALA A 81 36.95 -29.53 -11.99
N GLY A 82 35.68 -29.73 -11.62
CA GLY A 82 35.19 -29.37 -10.28
C GLY A 82 33.67 -29.29 -10.13
N SER A 83 32.99 -30.44 -10.17
CA SER A 83 31.55 -30.59 -9.95
C SER A 83 31.20 -30.61 -8.47
N LEU A 84 30.42 -29.64 -7.95
CA LEU A 84 29.59 -29.80 -6.74
C LEU A 84 28.33 -28.89 -6.77
N ARG A 85 27.22 -29.46 -7.28
CA ARG A 85 25.87 -29.57 -6.67
C ARG A 85 25.16 -28.31 -6.13
N SER A 86 24.14 -27.87 -6.86
CA SER A 86 22.95 -27.21 -6.29
C SER A 86 22.01 -28.25 -5.67
N ALA A 87 21.44 -27.93 -4.51
CA ALA A 87 20.23 -28.57 -3.99
C ALA A 87 19.28 -27.46 -3.51
N ALA A 88 18.26 -27.19 -4.31
CA ALA A 88 17.02 -26.56 -3.89
C ALA A 88 15.90 -27.56 -4.14
N ALA A 89 15.10 -27.86 -3.11
CA ALA A 89 13.71 -28.27 -3.21
C ALA A 89 13.13 -28.55 -1.81
N ASP A 90 12.45 -27.56 -1.26
CA ASP A 90 11.34 -27.77 -0.32
C ASP A 90 10.12 -28.32 -1.06
N PRO A 91 9.40 -29.32 -0.51
CA PRO A 91 8.03 -29.61 -0.89
C PRO A 91 7.03 -29.04 0.13
N ALA A 92 5.95 -28.50 -0.44
CA ALA A 92 4.70 -28.00 0.16
C ALA A 92 4.16 -28.68 1.43
N PRO A 93 3.18 -28.01 2.09
CA PRO A 93 1.99 -28.73 2.52
C PRO A 93 0.68 -28.11 2.00
N LYS A 94 -0.21 -29.00 1.54
CA LYS A 94 -1.64 -28.76 1.32
C LYS A 94 -2.40 -29.41 2.48
N THR A 95 -3.30 -28.68 3.15
CA THR A 95 -4.55 -29.11 3.82
C THR A 95 -5.09 -27.88 4.55
N GLY A 96 -6.37 -27.51 4.60
CA GLY A 96 -7.61 -28.13 4.17
C GLY A 96 -8.75 -27.10 4.31
N ARG A 97 -9.88 -27.41 3.69
CA ARG A 97 -11.06 -26.57 3.53
C ARG A 97 -12.21 -27.14 4.35
N ALA A 98 -12.77 -26.33 5.24
CA ALA A 98 -14.10 -26.41 5.85
C ALA A 98 -14.41 -24.97 6.33
N GLY A 99 -15.52 -24.30 6.03
CA GLY A 99 -16.86 -24.76 5.74
C GLY A 99 -17.75 -24.47 6.95
N GLU A 100 -18.34 -23.28 7.07
CA GLU A 100 -19.55 -23.07 7.88
C GLU A 100 -20.27 -21.77 7.48
N ARG A 101 -21.60 -21.83 7.45
CA ARG A 101 -22.56 -20.82 7.04
C ARG A 101 -23.39 -20.46 8.28
N SER A 102 -23.66 -19.18 8.56
CA SER A 102 -24.91 -18.67 9.20
C SER A 102 -24.73 -17.21 9.62
N ARG A 103 -25.52 -16.27 9.10
CA ARG A 103 -26.91 -15.90 9.45
C ARG A 103 -27.02 -15.05 10.74
N GLY A 104 -27.43 -13.79 10.54
CA GLY A 104 -27.95 -12.86 11.54
C GLY A 104 -27.55 -11.42 11.18
N GLY A 105 -28.40 -10.47 10.79
CA GLY A 105 -29.85 -10.39 10.85
C GLY A 105 -30.34 -9.60 12.07
N ARG A 106 -30.23 -8.26 12.06
CA ARG A 106 -31.22 -7.26 12.59
C ARG A 106 -30.67 -5.82 12.49
N LYS A 107 -31.29 -4.92 11.71
CA LYS A 107 -32.38 -3.96 12.02
C LYS A 107 -31.93 -2.63 12.68
N LYS A 108 -31.95 -1.57 11.85
CA LYS A 108 -32.36 -0.16 12.09
C LYS A 108 -32.16 0.45 13.48
N ALA A 109 -31.42 1.55 13.53
CA ALA A 109 -31.74 2.70 14.36
C ALA A 109 -31.44 4.00 13.59
N LYS A 110 -32.47 4.81 13.39
CA LYS A 110 -32.40 6.22 12.98
C LYS A 110 -32.12 7.03 14.25
N VAL A 111 -31.19 7.98 14.22
CA VAL A 111 -31.09 9.05 15.21
C VAL A 111 -30.94 10.37 14.47
N PRO A 112 -31.65 11.45 14.89
CA PRO A 112 -31.71 12.70 14.16
C PRO A 112 -30.47 13.56 14.42
N THR A 113 -30.04 14.22 13.34
CA THR A 113 -29.31 15.48 13.24
C THR A 113 -29.78 16.50 14.27
N GLU A 114 -28.86 17.24 14.92
CA GLU A 114 -28.69 18.72 14.90
C GLU A 114 -27.38 19.11 15.62
N MET A 115 -26.88 20.33 15.35
CA MET A 115 -25.76 21.08 15.99
C MET A 115 -24.47 21.18 15.14
N PRO A 116 -23.67 22.27 15.25
CA PRO A 116 -23.74 23.41 14.33
C PRO A 116 -22.35 23.88 13.80
N THR A 117 -22.36 24.85 12.89
CA THR A 117 -21.40 25.98 12.81
C THR A 117 -19.88 25.66 12.77
N GLU A 118 -19.35 25.66 11.53
CA GLU A 118 -18.07 26.25 11.05
C GLU A 118 -16.77 26.08 11.88
N MET A 119 -15.80 25.35 11.30
CA MET A 119 -14.39 25.75 11.18
C MET A 119 -13.79 25.18 9.88
N PRO A 120 -13.08 25.96 9.04
CA PRO A 120 -12.31 25.41 7.94
C PRO A 120 -11.09 24.70 8.50
N MET A 121 -11.12 23.37 8.48
CA MET A 121 -9.94 22.53 8.70
C MET A 121 -9.04 22.63 7.46
N GLU A 122 -8.11 23.57 7.48
CA GLU A 122 -6.95 23.54 6.59
C GLU A 122 -6.20 22.24 6.87
N GLN A 123 -6.30 21.28 5.95
CA GLN A 123 -5.45 20.10 5.95
C GLN A 123 -4.02 20.60 5.66
N PRO A 124 -3.04 20.40 6.55
CA PRO A 124 -1.65 20.52 6.13
C PRO A 124 -1.42 19.42 5.09
N ALA A 125 -1.11 19.83 3.86
CA ALA A 125 -0.61 18.93 2.84
C ALA A 125 0.66 18.29 3.40
N ILE A 126 0.52 17.05 3.88
CA ILE A 126 1.64 16.20 4.25
C ILE A 126 2.36 15.83 2.96
N ASP A 127 3.35 16.65 2.60
CA ASP A 127 4.36 16.30 1.62
C ASP A 127 5.28 15.25 2.24
N LEU A 128 4.76 14.02 2.34
CA LEU A 128 5.57 12.85 2.59
C LEU A 128 6.21 12.48 1.26
N GLU A 129 7.35 13.11 0.96
CA GLU A 129 8.35 12.55 0.03
C GLU A 129 8.98 11.30 0.66
N LEU A 130 8.14 10.29 0.90
CA LEU A 130 8.58 8.91 0.83
C LEU A 130 8.85 8.65 -0.66
N PRO A 131 9.99 8.05 -1.04
CA PRO A 131 10.27 7.71 -2.43
C PRO A 131 9.09 6.89 -2.97
N VAL A 132 8.37 7.48 -3.94
CA VAL A 132 7.21 6.86 -4.58
C VAL A 132 7.65 5.48 -5.06
N ASP A 133 7.08 4.44 -4.48
CA ASP A 133 7.39 3.06 -4.82
C ASP A 133 7.23 2.89 -6.34
N PRO A 134 8.30 2.56 -7.08
CA PRO A 134 8.25 2.40 -8.54
C PRO A 134 7.28 1.31 -9.02
N ASN A 135 6.68 0.54 -8.12
CA ASN A 135 5.80 -0.57 -8.41
C ASN A 135 4.30 -0.23 -8.27
N GLU A 136 3.91 1.01 -7.96
CA GLU A 136 2.48 1.36 -7.90
C GLU A 136 1.88 1.58 -9.31
N PRO A 137 0.83 0.82 -9.71
CA PRO A 137 0.23 0.95 -11.04
C PRO A 137 -0.43 2.32 -11.21
N THR A 138 -0.09 3.00 -12.32
CA THR A 138 -0.67 4.30 -12.66
C THR A 138 -1.97 4.15 -13.46
N TYR A 139 -2.94 5.01 -13.15
CA TYR A 139 -4.27 5.02 -13.76
C TYR A 139 -4.60 6.38 -14.35
N CYS A 140 -5.78 6.45 -14.98
CA CYS A 140 -6.29 7.63 -15.65
C CYS A 140 -5.35 8.12 -16.78
N PHE A 141 -5.76 9.15 -17.50
CA PHE A 141 -4.91 9.79 -18.50
C PHE A 141 -3.88 10.75 -17.89
N CYS A 142 -3.95 10.98 -16.57
CA CYS A 142 -2.96 11.78 -15.84
C CYS A 142 -1.75 10.93 -15.37
N ASN A 143 -1.78 9.62 -15.59
CA ASN A 143 -0.72 8.69 -15.21
C ASN A 143 -0.31 8.81 -13.72
N GLN A 144 -1.29 9.07 -12.85
CA GLN A 144 -1.09 9.14 -11.41
C GLN A 144 -1.62 7.87 -10.75
N VAL A 145 -1.15 7.63 -9.53
CA VAL A 145 -1.65 6.57 -8.66
C VAL A 145 -3.14 6.75 -8.34
N SER A 146 -3.77 5.72 -7.78
CA SER A 146 -5.16 5.85 -7.31
C SER A 146 -5.24 6.82 -6.14
N TYR A 147 -6.02 7.90 -6.29
CA TYR A 147 -6.26 8.85 -5.22
C TYR A 147 -7.74 9.26 -5.18
N GLY A 148 -8.28 9.44 -3.97
CA GLY A 148 -9.66 9.88 -3.76
C GLY A 148 -10.70 8.96 -4.41
N GLU A 149 -11.70 9.55 -5.07
CA GLU A 149 -12.77 8.82 -5.75
C GLU A 149 -12.43 8.49 -7.20
N MET A 150 -12.65 7.23 -7.60
CA MET A 150 -12.36 6.72 -8.93
C MET A 150 -13.55 6.00 -9.56
N VAL A 151 -13.64 6.07 -10.89
CA VAL A 151 -14.67 5.41 -11.71
C VAL A 151 -14.02 4.44 -12.68
N ALA A 152 -14.62 3.25 -12.82
CA ALA A 152 -14.23 2.27 -13.83
C ALA A 152 -15.03 2.48 -15.13
N CYS A 153 -14.37 2.34 -16.27
CA CYS A 153 -14.99 2.33 -17.59
C CYS A 153 -15.61 0.95 -17.86
N ASP A 154 -16.91 0.89 -18.15
CA ASP A 154 -17.64 -0.35 -18.44
C ASP A 154 -17.29 -0.99 -19.81
N ASN A 155 -16.32 -0.45 -20.55
CA ASN A 155 -15.86 -1.07 -21.78
C ASN A 155 -14.74 -2.08 -21.45
N PRO A 156 -14.95 -3.40 -21.63
CA PRO A 156 -13.95 -4.42 -21.30
C PRO A 156 -12.68 -4.33 -22.15
N ASP A 157 -12.73 -3.63 -23.29
CA ASP A 157 -11.57 -3.38 -24.15
C ASP A 157 -10.84 -2.07 -23.79
N CYS A 158 -11.13 -1.45 -22.64
CA CYS A 158 -10.48 -0.21 -22.22
C CYS A 158 -9.09 -0.50 -21.65
N LYS A 159 -8.06 0.19 -22.13
CA LYS A 159 -6.67 -0.04 -21.69
C LYS A 159 -6.35 0.44 -20.27
N ILE A 160 -7.03 1.49 -19.81
CA ILE A 160 -6.73 2.16 -18.53
C ILE A 160 -7.71 1.72 -17.45
N GLU A 161 -8.97 1.45 -17.85
CA GLU A 161 -10.10 1.02 -17.01
C GLU A 161 -10.51 1.99 -15.91
N TRP A 162 -9.59 2.65 -15.20
CA TRP A 162 -9.83 3.47 -14.02
C TRP A 162 -9.48 4.95 -14.23
N PHE A 163 -10.35 5.83 -13.75
CA PHE A 163 -10.21 7.28 -13.91
C PHE A 163 -10.59 8.02 -12.63
N HIS A 164 -9.89 9.10 -12.29
CA HIS A 164 -10.23 9.95 -11.15
C HIS A 164 -11.44 10.84 -11.48
N PHE A 165 -12.30 11.06 -10.48
CA PHE A 165 -13.49 11.90 -10.62
C PHE A 165 -13.16 13.31 -11.11
N GLY A 166 -12.15 13.96 -10.53
CA GLY A 166 -11.69 15.29 -10.95
C GLY A 166 -11.18 15.33 -12.38
N CYS A 167 -10.50 14.27 -12.84
CA CYS A 167 -10.01 14.18 -14.22
C CYS A 167 -11.15 14.07 -15.25
N VAL A 168 -12.23 13.35 -14.92
CA VAL A 168 -13.37 13.17 -15.83
C VAL A 168 -14.55 14.10 -15.56
N GLY A 169 -14.41 15.03 -14.61
CA GLY A 169 -15.45 15.99 -14.23
C GLY A 169 -16.66 15.38 -13.50
N LEU A 170 -16.49 14.22 -12.88
CA LEU A 170 -17.50 13.63 -12.00
C LEU A 170 -17.35 14.21 -10.59
N LYS A 171 -18.48 14.42 -9.91
CA LYS A 171 -18.52 14.83 -8.49
C LYS A 171 -19.14 13.77 -7.59
N GLU A 172 -19.87 12.83 -8.18
CA GLU A 172 -20.53 11.74 -7.49
C GLU A 172 -20.48 10.49 -8.37
N GLN A 173 -20.61 9.32 -7.75
CA GLN A 173 -20.62 8.06 -8.47
C GLN A 173 -21.78 8.01 -9.47
N PRO A 174 -21.51 7.81 -10.77
CA PRO A 174 -22.55 7.79 -11.78
C PRO A 174 -23.48 6.61 -11.54
N ARG A 175 -24.79 6.85 -11.61
CA ARG A 175 -25.80 5.80 -11.46
C ARG A 175 -25.90 5.00 -12.76
N GLY A 176 -25.27 3.84 -12.80
CA GLY A 176 -25.32 2.90 -13.92
C GLY A 176 -24.01 2.85 -14.71
N LYS A 177 -24.09 2.46 -15.99
CA LYS A 177 -22.91 2.24 -16.81
C LYS A 177 -22.24 3.56 -17.21
N TRP A 178 -20.95 3.67 -16.97
CA TRP A 178 -20.13 4.83 -17.32
C TRP A 178 -19.01 4.43 -18.28
N TYR A 179 -18.72 5.33 -19.22
CA TYR A 179 -17.69 5.13 -20.22
C TYR A 179 -16.77 6.35 -20.25
N CYS A 180 -15.46 6.12 -20.33
CA CYS A 180 -14.48 7.20 -20.47
C CYS A 180 -14.68 7.98 -21.77
N LEU A 181 -14.10 9.18 -21.87
CA LEU A 181 -14.24 10.07 -23.04
C LEU A 181 -13.96 9.33 -24.36
N SER A 182 -12.91 8.52 -24.40
CA SER A 182 -12.54 7.72 -25.57
C SER A 182 -13.58 6.64 -25.88
N CYS A 183 -14.04 5.86 -24.88
CA CYS A 183 -14.99 4.77 -25.10
C CYS A 183 -16.41 5.26 -25.40
N SER A 184 -16.81 6.40 -24.83
CA SER A 184 -18.14 6.98 -25.01
C SER A 184 -18.41 7.37 -26.47
N ALA A 185 -17.38 7.83 -27.20
CA ALA A 185 -17.47 8.17 -28.61
C ALA A 185 -17.78 6.94 -29.49
N PHE A 186 -17.15 5.79 -29.17
CA PHE A 186 -17.40 4.55 -29.90
C PHE A 186 -18.79 3.95 -29.62
N GLN A 187 -19.27 4.04 -28.37
CA GLN A 187 -20.61 3.52 -28.02
C GLN A 187 -21.74 4.28 -28.73
N LYS A 188 -21.63 5.61 -28.86
CA LYS A 188 -22.64 6.41 -29.59
C LYS A 188 -22.73 6.03 -31.07
N LYS A 189 -21.62 5.67 -31.71
CA LYS A 189 -21.59 5.26 -33.13
C LYS A 189 -22.25 3.90 -33.37
N ARG A 190 -22.17 2.96 -32.41
CA ARG A 190 -22.82 1.64 -32.54
C ARG A 190 -24.33 1.69 -32.32
N LYS A 191 -24.83 2.66 -31.55
CA LYS A 191 -26.27 2.81 -31.25
C LYS A 191 -27.06 3.53 -32.35
N GLY A 192 -26.38 4.12 -33.34
CA GLY A 192 -27.00 4.83 -34.48
C GLY A 192 -27.04 4.01 -35.77
N ARG A 193 -26.86 2.69 -35.72
CA ARG A 193 -27.01 1.77 -36.88
C ARG A 193 -28.16 0.82 -36.65
#